data_AF-A0A951HWA7-F1
#
_entry.id   AF-A0A951HWA7-F1
#
_cell.length_a   1.000
_cell.length_b   1.000
_cell.length_c   1.000
_cell.angle_alpha   90.00
_cell.angle_beta   90.00
_cell.angle_gamma   90.00
#
_symmetry.space_group_name_H-M   'P 1'
#
loop_
_entity.id
_entity.type
_entity.pdbx_description
1 polymer ?
#
loop_
_entity_poly.entity_id
_entity_poly.type
_entity_poly.pdbx_seq_one_letter_code
_entity_poly.pdbx_strand_id
1 'polypeptide(L)'
;FPKSPDIEPGRARLASQIAQIFIVLLSAAIIAYALWKLVPRLMRFNRKRKQQKPEREARVVLGEHLAPDQTSADLLAEAERLAREGNLRGAIRKGYIALLCELGDRKVIGLAQHKTNRDYLRAVSHQTQLFQEMSVLTNSFETHWYGFVAPSPEDWNTFRSRYQQALRQ
;
A
#
# COMPACT_ATOMS: atom_id res chain seq x y z
N PHE A 1 6.67 31.91 -80.26
CA PHE A 1 6.69 30.76 -79.32
C PHE A 1 7.93 30.89 -78.44
N PRO A 2 7.82 31.13 -77.12
CA PRO A 2 8.99 31.07 -76.24
C PRO A 2 9.27 29.62 -75.83
N LYS A 3 10.55 29.25 -75.80
CA LYS A 3 11.05 27.93 -75.36
C LYS A 3 10.93 27.80 -73.84
N SER A 4 10.32 26.71 -73.37
CA SER A 4 10.31 26.33 -71.95
C SER A 4 11.72 25.92 -71.50
N PRO A 5 12.17 26.29 -70.29
CA PRO A 5 13.47 25.87 -69.78
C PRO A 5 13.40 24.39 -69.36
N ASP A 6 14.34 23.58 -69.86
CA ASP A 6 14.48 22.18 -69.50
C ASP A 6 14.85 22.05 -68.02
N ILE A 7 13.96 21.45 -67.23
CA ILE A 7 14.22 21.11 -65.82
C ILE A 7 15.01 19.81 -65.80
N GLU A 8 16.30 19.88 -65.51
CA GLU A 8 17.14 18.68 -65.41
C GLU A 8 16.66 17.75 -64.27
N PRO A 9 16.38 16.47 -64.56
CA PRO A 9 15.74 15.54 -63.62
C PRO A 9 16.58 15.24 -62.37
N GLY A 10 17.90 15.45 -62.43
CA GLY A 10 18.82 15.24 -61.30
C GLY A 10 18.67 16.26 -60.17
N ARG A 11 18.42 17.54 -60.49
CA ARG A 11 18.27 18.62 -59.50
C ARG A 11 16.95 18.52 -58.74
N ALA A 12 15.87 18.11 -59.41
CA ALA A 12 14.57 17.90 -58.78
C ALA A 12 14.56 16.73 -57.79
N ARG A 13 15.30 15.66 -58.08
CA ARG A 13 15.41 14.48 -57.21
C ARG A 13 16.23 14.75 -55.95
N LEU A 14 17.33 15.50 -56.06
CA LEU A 14 18.13 15.92 -54.91
C LEU A 14 17.40 16.93 -54.03
N ALA A 15 16.68 17.89 -54.63
CA ALA A 15 15.84 18.83 -53.88
C ALA A 15 14.73 18.11 -53.09
N SER A 16 14.10 17.10 -53.69
CA SER A 16 13.07 16.27 -53.03
C SER A 16 13.65 15.43 -51.88
N GLN A 17 14.82 14.82 -52.05
CA GLN A 17 15.50 14.06 -50.98
C GLN A 17 15.90 14.95 -49.80
N ILE A 18 16.41 16.14 -50.08
CA ILE A 18 16.76 17.12 -49.03
C ILE A 18 15.49 17.54 -48.28
N ALA A 19 14.42 17.90 -48.99
CA ALA A 19 13.15 18.27 -48.37
C ALA A 19 12.58 17.15 -47.49
N GLN A 20 12.68 15.89 -47.94
CA GLN A 20 12.20 14.73 -47.19
C GLN A 20 13.02 14.50 -45.91
N ILE A 21 14.35 14.63 -45.96
CA ILE A 21 15.22 14.55 -44.78
C ILE A 21 14.86 15.65 -43.77
N PHE A 22 14.65 16.89 -44.25
CA PHE A 22 14.23 18.00 -43.40
C PHE A 22 12.89 17.73 -42.69
N ILE A 23 11.89 17.20 -43.41
CA ILE A 23 10.58 16.87 -42.81
C ILE A 23 10.70 15.77 -41.76
N VAL A 24 11.51 14.73 -42.02
CA VAL A 24 11.73 13.63 -41.08
C VAL A 24 12.43 14.13 -39.82
N LEU A 25 13.48 14.96 -39.96
CA LEU A 25 14.18 15.55 -38.83
C LEU A 25 13.28 16.47 -38.00
N LEU A 26 12.46 17.30 -38.66
CA LEU A 26 11.52 18.19 -37.97
C LEU A 26 10.47 17.39 -37.20
N SER A 27 9.93 16.33 -37.82
CA SER A 27 8.95 15.43 -37.20
C SER A 27 9.57 14.71 -35.99
N ALA A 28 10.79 14.21 -36.12
CA ALA A 28 11.50 13.55 -35.02
C ALA A 28 11.77 14.52 -33.86
N ALA A 29 12.15 15.77 -34.15
CA ALA A 29 12.38 16.79 -33.13
C ALA A 29 11.08 17.14 -32.35
N ILE A 30 9.95 17.24 -33.04
CA ILE A 30 8.64 17.49 -32.41
C ILE A 30 8.25 16.33 -31.50
N ILE A 31 8.42 15.08 -31.95
CA ILE A 31 8.13 13.88 -31.15
C ILE A 31 9.04 13.83 -29.92
N ALA A 32 10.35 14.07 -30.09
CA ALA A 32 11.29 14.09 -28.98
C ALA A 32 10.94 15.15 -27.94
N TYR A 33 10.56 16.37 -28.38
CA TYR A 33 10.13 17.44 -27.50
C TYR A 33 8.81 17.11 -26.78
N ALA A 34 7.85 16.52 -27.47
CA ALA A 34 6.58 16.08 -26.89
C ALA A 34 6.82 15.01 -25.81
N LEU A 35 7.65 13.99 -26.09
CA LEU A 35 8.01 12.95 -25.14
C LEU A 35 8.75 13.53 -23.93
N TRP A 36 9.75 14.38 -24.14
CA TRP A 36 10.50 15.03 -23.06
C TRP A 36 9.60 15.85 -22.13
N LYS A 37 8.55 16.47 -22.67
CA LYS A 37 7.58 17.26 -21.90
C LYS A 37 6.50 16.42 -21.21
N LEU A 38 6.04 15.33 -21.83
CA LEU A 38 4.93 14.51 -21.33
C LEU A 38 5.38 13.43 -20.33
N VAL A 39 6.52 12.79 -20.58
CA VAL A 39 7.09 11.73 -19.72
C VAL A 39 7.25 12.16 -18.26
N PRO A 40 7.85 13.33 -17.93
CA PRO A 40 7.98 13.75 -16.54
C PRO A 40 6.63 14.11 -15.89
N ARG A 41 5.61 14.50 -16.68
CA ARG A 41 4.25 14.76 -16.14
C ARG A 41 3.54 13.46 -15.77
N LEU A 42 3.65 12.42 -16.60
CA LEU A 42 3.10 11.10 -16.30
C LEU A 42 3.85 10.41 -15.17
N MET A 43 5.20 10.50 -15.15
CA MET A 43 6.02 9.94 -14.08
C MET A 43 5.83 10.67 -12.74
N ARG A 44 5.58 11.99 -12.71
CA ARG A 44 5.27 12.73 -11.47
C ARG A 44 3.94 12.29 -10.84
N PHE A 45 2.97 11.84 -11.62
CA PHE A 45 1.71 11.27 -11.11
C PHE A 45 1.95 9.96 -10.36
N ASN A 46 2.83 9.09 -10.88
CA ASN A 46 3.18 7.83 -10.22
C ASN A 46 4.15 7.99 -9.04
N ARG A 47 4.99 9.04 -9.04
CA ARG A 47 5.98 9.28 -7.97
C ARG A 47 5.36 9.87 -6.70
N LYS A 48 4.30 10.68 -6.82
CA LYS A 48 3.56 11.22 -5.65
C LYS A 48 2.81 10.14 -4.86
N ARG A 49 2.44 9.01 -5.50
CA ARG A 49 1.74 7.90 -4.83
C ARG A 49 2.66 7.02 -3.96
N LYS A 50 3.99 7.06 -4.18
CA LYS A 50 4.99 6.32 -3.39
C LYS A 50 5.65 7.14 -2.27
N GLN A 51 5.45 8.46 -2.22
CA GLN A 51 6.16 9.36 -1.29
C GLN A 51 5.27 10.02 -0.23
N GLN A 52 3.99 9.66 -0.17
CA GLN A 52 3.09 10.08 0.90
C GLN A 52 2.73 8.86 1.75
N LYS A 53 3.70 8.29 2.46
CA LYS A 53 3.37 7.73 3.78
C LYS A 53 3.09 8.98 4.61
N PRO A 54 1.84 9.28 5.01
CA PRO A 54 1.62 10.39 5.94
C PRO A 54 2.53 10.15 7.14
N GLU A 55 3.22 11.19 7.59
CA GLU A 55 3.95 11.17 8.85
C GLU A 55 2.93 10.75 9.92
N ARG A 56 3.01 9.49 10.33
CA ARG A 56 2.04 8.89 11.24
C ARG A 56 2.37 9.47 12.60
N GLU A 57 1.47 10.23 13.19
CA GLU A 57 1.68 10.67 14.58
C GLU A 57 1.77 9.45 15.50
N ALA A 58 2.50 9.61 16.62
CA ALA A 58 2.51 8.62 17.68
C ALA A 58 1.07 8.32 18.08
N ARG A 59 0.68 7.04 18.06
CA ARG A 59 -0.70 6.63 18.30
C ARG A 59 -0.76 5.70 19.50
N VAL A 60 -1.85 5.82 20.27
CA VAL A 60 -2.13 4.91 21.38
C VAL A 60 -3.24 3.95 20.96
N VAL A 61 -2.93 2.65 20.93
CA VAL A 61 -3.89 1.59 20.60
C VAL A 61 -3.97 0.64 21.78
N LEU A 62 -5.14 0.57 22.44
CA LEU A 62 -5.38 -0.28 23.61
C LEU A 62 -4.31 -0.13 24.72
N GLY A 63 -3.91 1.11 24.98
CA GLY A 63 -2.89 1.47 25.98
C GLY A 63 -1.44 1.23 25.53
N GLU A 64 -1.21 0.80 24.28
CA GLU A 64 0.12 0.68 23.72
C GLU A 64 0.51 1.92 22.93
N HIS A 65 1.66 2.51 23.27
CA HIS A 65 2.24 3.64 22.56
C HIS A 65 3.04 3.12 21.37
N LEU A 66 2.63 3.51 20.18
CA LEU A 66 3.26 3.13 18.93
C LEU A 66 4.07 4.30 18.37
N ALA A 67 5.31 4.02 17.98
CA ALA A 67 6.14 5.01 17.32
C ALA A 67 5.56 5.37 15.93
N PRO A 68 5.77 6.61 15.46
CA PRO A 68 5.36 7.06 14.13
C PRO A 68 5.66 6.09 12.99
N ASP A 69 6.88 5.57 12.95
CA ASP A 69 7.39 4.72 11.89
C ASP A 69 6.99 3.25 12.05
N GLN A 70 6.49 2.86 13.22
CA GLN A 70 6.12 1.48 13.52
C GLN A 70 4.91 1.03 12.69
N THR A 71 5.11 -0.04 11.92
CA THR A 71 4.07 -0.61 11.05
C THR A 71 3.36 -1.80 11.72
N SER A 72 2.19 -2.14 11.19
CA SER A 72 1.48 -3.39 11.52
C SER A 72 2.34 -4.63 11.31
N ALA A 73 3.18 -4.64 10.27
CA ALA A 73 4.11 -5.73 10.00
C ALA A 73 5.20 -5.83 11.08
N ASP A 74 5.74 -4.71 11.55
CA ASP A 74 6.72 -4.69 12.64
C ASP A 74 6.09 -5.23 13.94
N LEU A 75 4.85 -4.82 14.23
CA LEU A 75 4.09 -5.31 15.38
C LEU A 75 3.79 -6.81 15.29
N LEU A 76 3.50 -7.32 14.09
CA LEU A 76 3.31 -8.76 13.90
C LEU A 76 4.63 -9.52 14.07
N ALA A 77 5.73 -9.00 13.54
CA ALA A 77 7.06 -9.61 13.72
C ALA A 77 7.47 -9.66 15.21
N GLU A 78 7.15 -8.60 15.95
CA GLU A 78 7.28 -8.54 17.42
C GLU A 78 6.45 -9.63 18.10
N ALA A 79 5.17 -9.77 17.71
CA ALA A 79 4.28 -10.82 18.23
C ALA A 79 4.84 -12.22 17.98
N GLU A 80 5.36 -12.48 16.78
CA GLU A 80 5.99 -13.75 16.44
C GLU A 80 7.25 -14.01 17.27
N ARG A 81 8.06 -12.98 17.56
CA ARG A 81 9.21 -13.13 18.43
C ARG A 81 8.80 -13.49 19.85
N LEU A 82 7.83 -12.79 20.41
CA LEU A 82 7.27 -13.09 21.74
C LEU A 82 6.75 -14.53 21.82
N ALA A 83 6.11 -15.02 20.77
CA ALA A 83 5.64 -16.41 20.73
C ALA A 83 6.80 -17.42 20.75
N ARG A 84 7.89 -17.15 20.01
CA ARG A 84 9.09 -18.00 20.03
C ARG A 84 9.79 -18.01 21.38
N GLU A 85 9.72 -16.90 22.12
CA GLU A 85 10.24 -16.76 23.48
C GLU A 85 9.32 -17.41 24.55
N GLY A 86 8.17 -17.98 24.14
CA GLY A 86 7.19 -18.57 25.05
C GLY A 86 6.26 -17.55 25.72
N ASN A 87 6.42 -16.25 25.43
CA ASN A 87 5.52 -15.20 25.89
C ASN A 87 4.27 -15.12 25.00
N LEU A 88 3.44 -16.17 25.07
CA LEU A 88 2.26 -16.32 24.23
C LEU A 88 1.17 -15.28 24.52
N ARG A 89 1.01 -14.85 25.78
CA ARG A 89 0.08 -13.76 26.13
C ARG A 89 0.52 -12.45 25.48
N GLY A 90 1.82 -12.14 25.54
CA GLY A 90 2.40 -10.98 24.86
C GLY A 90 2.22 -11.06 23.35
N ALA A 91 2.43 -12.24 22.76
CA ALA A 91 2.23 -12.48 21.34
C ALA A 91 0.78 -12.19 20.91
N ILE A 92 -0.22 -12.73 21.62
CA ILE A 92 -1.64 -12.50 21.32
C ILE A 92 -2.00 -11.01 21.45
N ARG A 93 -1.56 -10.35 22.52
CA ARG A 93 -1.77 -8.89 22.69
C ARG A 93 -1.18 -8.10 21.52
N LYS A 94 0.09 -8.35 21.20
CA LYS A 94 0.79 -7.61 20.16
C LYS A 94 0.20 -7.90 18.79
N GLY A 95 -0.16 -9.15 18.51
CA GLY A 95 -0.82 -9.55 17.27
C GLY A 95 -2.19 -8.91 17.08
N TYR A 96 -2.97 -8.73 18.16
CA TYR A 96 -4.25 -8.03 18.07
C TYR A 96 -4.07 -6.53 17.79
N ILE A 97 -3.09 -5.90 18.41
CA ILE A 97 -2.74 -4.49 18.12
C ILE A 97 -2.25 -4.33 16.67
N ALA A 98 -1.46 -5.29 16.17
CA ALA A 98 -1.03 -5.34 14.77
C ALA A 98 -2.23 -5.40 13.82
N LEU A 99 -3.25 -6.23 14.13
CA LEU A 99 -4.48 -6.34 13.35
C LEU A 99 -5.23 -5.00 13.28
N LEU A 100 -5.44 -4.36 14.43
CA LEU A 100 -6.11 -3.06 14.49
C LEU A 100 -5.34 -2.01 13.69
N CYS A 101 -4.01 -2.00 13.79
CA CYS A 101 -3.16 -1.11 13.01
C CYS A 101 -3.29 -1.36 11.51
N GLU A 102 -3.28 -2.62 11.08
CA GLU A 102 -3.43 -2.99 9.67
C GLU A 102 -4.81 -2.56 9.12
N LEU A 103 -5.88 -2.86 9.84
CA LEU A 103 -7.24 -2.45 9.44
C LEU A 103 -7.40 -0.92 9.43
N GLY A 104 -6.77 -0.23 10.38
CA GLY A 104 -6.74 1.24 10.42
C GLY A 104 -5.96 1.84 9.26
N ASP A 105 -4.83 1.24 8.91
CA ASP A 105 -3.99 1.64 7.79
C ASP A 105 -4.71 1.42 6.44
N ARG A 106 -5.48 0.33 6.32
CA ARG A 106 -6.37 0.04 5.17
C ARG A 106 -7.65 0.89 5.16
N LYS A 107 -7.85 1.78 6.14
CA LYS A 107 -9.06 2.61 6.31
C LYS A 107 -10.35 1.81 6.48
N VAL A 108 -10.25 0.55 6.93
CA VAL A 108 -11.40 -0.30 7.26
C VAL A 108 -12.02 0.12 8.59
N ILE A 109 -11.18 0.53 9.55
CA ILE A 109 -11.61 1.06 10.85
C ILE A 109 -10.95 2.40 11.15
N GLY A 110 -11.63 3.25 11.91
CA GLY A 110 -11.02 4.44 12.50
C GLY A 110 -10.40 4.11 13.85
N LEU A 111 -9.08 4.23 14.00
CA LEU A 111 -8.38 4.07 15.28
C LEU A 111 -8.53 5.33 16.13
N ALA A 112 -8.85 5.16 17.41
CA ALA A 112 -8.82 6.24 18.39
C ALA A 112 -8.58 5.66 19.80
N GLN A 113 -7.90 6.42 20.66
CA GLN A 113 -7.53 5.98 22.01
C GLN A 113 -8.74 5.61 22.89
N HIS A 114 -9.89 6.25 22.68
CA HIS A 114 -11.10 6.00 23.46
C HIS A 114 -11.94 4.81 22.97
N LYS A 115 -11.55 4.16 21.86
CA LYS A 115 -12.31 3.03 21.32
C LYS A 115 -12.04 1.73 22.06
N THR A 116 -13.11 0.97 22.24
CA THR A 116 -13.07 -0.37 22.82
C THR A 116 -13.01 -1.45 21.73
N ASN A 117 -12.68 -2.68 22.12
CA ASN A 117 -12.75 -3.85 21.25
C ASN A 117 -14.13 -4.00 20.57
N ARG A 118 -15.21 -3.74 21.32
CA ARG A 118 -16.58 -3.81 20.82
C ARG A 118 -16.87 -2.73 19.78
N ASP A 119 -16.29 -1.53 19.91
CA ASP A 119 -16.42 -0.47 18.90
C ASP A 119 -15.73 -0.86 17.59
N TYR A 120 -14.59 -1.54 17.66
CA TYR A 120 -13.92 -2.05 16.47
C TYR A 120 -14.69 -3.20 15.80
N LEU A 121 -15.25 -4.14 16.59
CA LEU A 121 -16.13 -5.18 16.04
C LEU A 121 -17.36 -4.61 15.36
N ARG A 122 -17.99 -3.59 15.94
CA ARG A 122 -19.11 -2.88 15.31
C ARG A 122 -18.70 -2.21 14.00
N ALA A 123 -17.49 -1.66 13.91
CA ALA A 123 -17.02 -1.01 12.69
C ALA A 123 -16.89 -1.97 11.50
N VAL A 124 -16.70 -3.27 11.75
CA VAL A 124 -16.54 -4.30 10.70
C VAL A 124 -17.79 -5.16 10.51
N SER A 125 -18.90 -4.87 11.20
CA SER A 125 -20.08 -5.74 11.24
C SER A 125 -20.75 -5.96 9.87
N HIS A 126 -20.56 -5.05 8.92
CA HIS A 126 -21.07 -5.18 7.56
C HIS A 126 -20.23 -6.11 6.67
N GLN A 127 -19.03 -6.49 7.10
CA GLN A 127 -18.13 -7.40 6.39
C GLN A 127 -18.15 -8.76 7.08
N THR A 128 -19.12 -9.62 6.73
CA THR A 128 -19.43 -10.87 7.44
C THR A 128 -18.19 -11.71 7.76
N GLN A 129 -17.33 -11.95 6.75
CA GLN A 129 -16.11 -12.74 6.94
C GLN A 129 -15.12 -12.06 7.89
N LEU A 130 -14.86 -10.75 7.72
CA LEU A 130 -13.96 -10.03 8.62
C LEU A 130 -14.49 -10.00 10.05
N PHE A 131 -15.79 -9.77 10.21
CA PHE A 131 -16.45 -9.75 11.51
C PHE A 131 -16.29 -11.09 12.22
N GLN A 132 -16.49 -12.21 11.52
CA GLN A 132 -16.30 -13.54 12.09
C GLN A 132 -14.86 -13.78 12.54
N GLU A 133 -13.88 -13.54 11.66
CA GLU A 133 -12.47 -13.75 12.00
C GLU A 133 -12.01 -12.81 13.13
N MET A 134 -12.38 -11.53 13.05
CA MET A 134 -12.05 -10.55 14.07
C MET A 134 -12.72 -10.83 15.41
N SER A 135 -13.94 -11.40 15.43
CA SER A 135 -14.61 -11.80 16.67
C SER A 135 -13.82 -12.88 17.42
N VAL A 136 -13.30 -13.88 16.71
CA VAL A 136 -12.45 -14.93 17.30
C VAL A 136 -11.16 -14.32 17.85
N LEU A 137 -10.50 -13.45 17.08
CA LEU A 137 -9.27 -12.76 17.50
C LEU A 137 -9.50 -11.87 18.72
N THR A 138 -10.61 -11.14 18.74
CA THR A 138 -11.01 -10.28 19.87
C THR A 138 -11.27 -11.10 21.12
N ASN A 139 -12.00 -12.22 21.01
CA ASN A 139 -12.27 -13.10 22.13
C ASN A 139 -10.98 -13.72 22.70
N SER A 140 -10.06 -14.17 21.84
CA SER A 140 -8.75 -14.68 22.28
C SER A 140 -7.95 -13.61 23.02
N PHE A 141 -7.88 -12.38 22.47
CA PHE A 141 -7.24 -11.25 23.14
C PHE A 141 -7.86 -10.95 24.51
N GLU A 142 -9.18 -10.83 24.60
CA GLU A 142 -9.88 -10.53 25.85
C GLU A 142 -9.68 -11.62 26.90
N THR A 143 -9.77 -12.87 26.49
CA THR A 143 -9.61 -14.05 27.37
C THR A 143 -8.21 -14.09 27.99
N HIS A 144 -7.15 -13.94 27.18
CA HIS A 144 -5.79 -14.11 27.68
C HIS A 144 -5.21 -12.85 28.31
N TRP A 145 -5.62 -11.66 27.85
CA TRP A 145 -5.12 -10.39 28.36
C TRP A 145 -5.92 -9.90 29.57
N TYR A 146 -7.23 -9.72 29.44
CA TYR A 146 -8.07 -9.24 30.54
C TYR A 146 -8.55 -10.35 31.45
N GLY A 147 -8.83 -11.54 30.91
CA GLY A 147 -9.24 -12.71 31.68
C GLY A 147 -8.10 -13.45 32.36
N PHE A 148 -6.84 -13.05 32.12
CA PHE A 148 -5.63 -13.67 32.67
C PHE A 148 -5.49 -15.18 32.42
N VAL A 149 -6.27 -15.77 31.52
CA VAL A 149 -6.18 -17.19 31.16
C VAL A 149 -4.85 -17.46 30.48
N ALA A 150 -4.12 -18.48 30.93
CA ALA A 150 -2.83 -18.85 30.35
C ALA A 150 -3.01 -19.37 28.92
N PRO A 151 -2.40 -18.74 27.91
CA PRO A 151 -2.46 -19.22 26.53
C PRO A 151 -1.53 -20.40 26.29
N SER A 152 -1.97 -21.31 25.42
CA SER A 152 -1.21 -22.43 24.90
C SER A 152 -0.59 -22.10 23.53
N PRO A 153 0.42 -22.86 23.07
CA PRO A 153 0.95 -22.70 21.71
C PRO A 153 -0.11 -22.87 20.61
N GLU A 154 -1.13 -23.69 20.86
CA GLU A 154 -2.26 -23.88 19.95
C GLU A 154 -3.13 -22.62 19.84
N ASP A 155 -3.35 -21.91 20.94
CA ASP A 155 -4.07 -20.63 20.94
C ASP A 155 -3.36 -19.61 20.05
N TRP A 156 -2.03 -19.53 20.15
CA TRP A 156 -1.24 -18.64 19.30
C TRP A 156 -1.29 -19.06 17.82
N ASN A 157 -1.16 -20.34 17.51
CA ASN A 157 -1.22 -20.83 16.13
C ASN A 157 -2.60 -20.56 15.50
N THR A 158 -3.66 -20.77 16.28
CA THR A 158 -5.04 -20.45 15.89
C THR A 158 -5.18 -18.95 15.66
N PHE A 159 -4.73 -18.12 16.61
CA PHE A 159 -4.74 -16.67 16.49
C PHE A 159 -4.02 -16.21 15.21
N ARG A 160 -2.81 -16.73 14.94
CA ARG A 160 -2.02 -16.38 13.75
C ARG A 160 -2.72 -16.77 12.45
N SER A 161 -3.34 -17.94 12.39
CA SER A 161 -4.09 -18.38 11.21
C SER A 161 -5.33 -17.50 10.95
N ARG A 162 -6.08 -17.19 12.00
CA ARG A 162 -7.26 -16.32 11.94
C ARG A 162 -6.89 -14.89 11.56
N TYR A 163 -5.77 -14.38 12.06
CA TYR A 163 -5.19 -13.10 11.66
C TYR A 163 -4.95 -13.04 10.15
N GLN A 164 -4.35 -14.07 9.57
CA GLN A 164 -4.11 -14.13 8.13
C GLN A 164 -5.42 -14.19 7.34
N GLN A 165 -6.42 -14.94 7.82
CA GLN A 165 -7.74 -15.02 7.18
C GLN A 165 -8.47 -13.68 7.21
N ALA A 166 -8.44 -12.96 8.32
CA ALA A 166 -9.03 -11.62 8.46
C ALA A 166 -8.49 -10.62 7.42
N LEU A 167 -7.22 -10.75 7.02
CA LEU A 167 -6.55 -9.83 6.10
C LEU A 167 -6.60 -10.24 4.62
N ARG A 168 -7.18 -11.39 4.29
CA ARG A 168 -7.26 -11.95 2.92
C ARG A 168 -8.40 -11.37 2.05
N GLN A 169 -9.03 -10.27 2.48
CA GLN A 169 -10.06 -9.59 1.69
C GLN A 169 -9.55 -9.03 0.36
#